data_AF-A0A2N6F672-F1
#
_entry.id   AF-A0A2N6F672-F1
#
_cell.length_a   1.000
_cell.length_b   1.000
_cell.length_c   1.000
_cell.angle_alpha   90.00
_cell.angle_beta   90.00
_cell.angle_gamma   90.00
#
_symmetry.space_group_name_H-M   'P 1'
#
loop_
_entity.id
_entity.type
_entity.pdbx_description
1 polymer ?
#
loop_
_entity_poly.entity_id
_entity_poly.type
_entity_poly.pdbx_seq_one_letter_code
_entity_poly.pdbx_strand_id
1 'polypeptide(L)' 'MSRAKRKGPCNPLCRKCIRHCKQDETALLVDCPRFQPYPFKIEKRNFEQLGLFAEEDEDQG' A
#
# COMPACT_ATOMS: atom_id res chain seq x y z
N MET A 1 6.91 -8.69 -16.66
CA MET A 1 7.36 -7.28 -16.71
C MET A 1 8.78 -7.18 -16.20
N SER A 2 9.74 -6.89 -17.08
CA SER A 2 11.18 -6.97 -16.84
C SER A 2 11.65 -5.83 -15.93
N ARG A 3 12.28 -6.16 -14.79
CA ARG A 3 12.88 -5.15 -13.91
C ARG A 3 14.13 -4.59 -14.57
N ALA A 4 14.08 -3.33 -15.00
CA ALA A 4 15.27 -2.61 -15.42
C ALA A 4 16.31 -2.63 -14.29
N LYS A 5 17.51 -3.14 -14.59
CA LYS A 5 18.62 -3.19 -13.63
C LYS A 5 19.18 -1.77 -13.48
N ARG A 6 19.04 -1.19 -12.28
CA ARG A 6 19.54 0.15 -11.96
C ARG A 6 21.05 0.20 -12.06
N LYS A 7 21.57 1.32 -12.59
CA LYS A 7 23.00 1.56 -12.83
C LYS A 7 23.73 2.27 -11.67
N GLY A 8 23.09 2.51 -10.51
CA GLY A 8 23.68 3.31 -9.45
C GLY A 8 23.19 3.01 -8.03
N PRO A 9 23.78 3.67 -7.02
CA PRO A 9 23.39 3.55 -5.62
C PRO A 9 21.96 4.05 -5.39
N CYS A 10 21.27 3.41 -4.46
CA CYS A 10 19.87 3.68 -4.15
C CYS A 10 19.74 4.66 -2.97
N ASN A 11 18.73 5.53 -3.04
CA ASN A 11 18.37 6.45 -1.97
C ASN A 11 18.29 5.72 -0.60
N PRO A 12 18.96 6.22 0.45
CA PRO A 12 19.03 5.55 1.75
C PRO A 12 17.64 5.29 2.37
N LEU A 13 16.66 6.17 2.12
CA LEU A 13 15.27 6.01 2.53
C LEU A 13 14.61 4.78 1.88
N CYS A 14 15.00 4.47 0.65
CA CYS A 14 14.46 3.35 -0.10
C CYS A 14 15.04 1.99 0.33
N ARG A 15 16.18 1.94 1.05
CA ARG A 15 16.86 0.67 1.39
C ARG A 15 15.96 -0.33 2.11
N LYS A 16 15.20 0.15 3.11
CA LYS A 16 14.25 -0.66 3.90
C LYS A 16 12.82 -0.71 3.32
N CYS A 17 12.57 -0.06 2.18
CA CYS A 17 11.23 0.00 1.59
C CYS A 17 10.83 -1.33 0.91
N ILE A 18 9.58 -1.76 1.04
CA ILE A 18 9.08 -2.98 0.37
C ILE A 18 8.78 -2.77 -1.12
N ARG A 19 8.59 -1.51 -1.55
CA ARG A 19 8.27 -1.17 -2.94
C ARG A 19 9.48 -1.31 -3.85
N HIS A 20 9.21 -1.64 -5.11
CA HIS A 20 10.23 -1.80 -6.16
C HIS A 20 10.68 -0.47 -6.80
N CYS A 21 10.12 0.68 -6.39
CA CYS A 21 10.49 1.98 -6.95
C CYS A 21 11.96 2.36 -6.71
N LYS A 22 12.57 1.89 -5.60
CA LYS A 22 13.96 2.12 -5.10
C LYS A 22 14.76 3.22 -5.81
N GLN A 23 14.31 4.46 -5.70
CA GLN A 23 14.84 5.62 -6.43
C GLN A 23 16.37 5.75 -6.30
N ASP A 24 17.01 6.37 -7.30
CA ASP A 24 18.44 6.64 -7.29
C ASP A 24 18.84 7.58 -6.13
N GLU A 25 20.09 7.53 -5.70
CA GLU A 25 20.58 8.27 -4.54
C GLU A 25 20.40 9.80 -4.65
N THR A 26 20.50 10.35 -5.86
CA THR A 26 20.35 11.78 -6.14
C THR A 26 18.88 12.22 -6.28
N ALA A 27 17.92 11.30 -6.22
CA ALA A 27 16.51 11.64 -6.41
C ALA A 27 15.97 12.41 -5.19
N LEU A 28 15.45 13.62 -5.44
CA LEU A 28 14.69 14.39 -4.47
C LEU A 28 13.32 13.73 -4.25
N LEU A 29 13.09 13.24 -3.04
CA LEU A 29 11.85 12.58 -2.68
C LEU A 29 10.79 13.62 -2.29
N VAL A 30 9.91 14.00 -3.22
CA VAL A 30 8.80 14.93 -2.95
C VAL A 30 7.66 14.21 -2.24
N ASP A 31 7.31 13.01 -2.71
CA ASP A 31 6.26 12.19 -2.12
C ASP A 31 6.61 10.69 -2.19
N CYS A 32 6.31 9.95 -1.13
CA CYS A 32 6.43 8.50 -1.09
C CYS A 32 5.48 7.92 -0.04
N PRO A 33 4.57 7.00 -0.38
CA PRO A 33 3.59 6.49 0.58
C PRO A 33 4.19 5.59 1.67
N ARG A 34 5.53 5.39 1.69
CA ARG A 34 6.22 4.80 2.85
C ARG A 34 6.41 5.82 3.98
N PHE A 35 6.54 7.11 3.63
CA PHE A 35 6.83 8.23 4.52
C PHE A 35 5.65 9.18 4.67
N GLN A 36 4.68 9.13 3.75
CA GLN A 36 3.40 9.77 4.00
C GLN A 36 2.70 9.08 5.17
N PRO A 37 2.04 9.86 6.04
CA PRO A 37 1.09 9.29 6.97
C PRO A 37 0.06 8.48 6.18
N TYR A 38 -0.32 7.31 6.72
CA TYR A 38 -1.43 6.56 6.15
C TYR A 38 -2.64 7.50 6.02
N PRO A 39 -3.34 7.52 4.87
CA PRO A 39 -4.41 8.47 4.63
C PRO A 39 -5.57 8.34 5.63
N PHE A 40 -5.58 7.30 6.46
CA PHE A 40 -6.58 7.10 7.49
C PHE A 40 -5.87 6.51 8.72
N LYS A 41 -5.90 7.22 9.84
CA LYS A 41 -6.01 6.51 11.12
C LYS A 41 -7.30 5.70 11.00
N ILE A 42 -7.21 4.41 10.72
CA ILE A 42 -8.36 3.52 10.87
C ILE A 42 -8.59 3.46 12.38
N GLU A 43 -9.35 4.43 12.88
CA GLU A 43 -9.64 4.61 14.30
C GLU A 43 -10.56 3.48 14.81
N LYS A 44 -11.30 2.85 13.89
CA LYS A 44 -12.12 1.66 14.14
C LYS A 44 -11.86 0.60 13.08
N ARG A 45 -11.41 -0.56 13.55
CA ARG A 45 -11.35 -1.79 12.77
C ARG A 45 -12.80 -2.24 12.55
N ASN A 46 -13.45 -1.75 11.49
CA ASN A 46 -14.75 -2.27 11.08
C ASN A 46 -14.54 -3.68 10.55
N PHE A 47 -14.72 -4.66 11.44
CA PHE A 47 -14.81 -6.08 11.12
C PHE A 47 -16.13 -6.45 10.45
N GLU A 48 -16.94 -5.46 10.06
CA GLU A 48 -18.08 -5.67 9.18
C GLU A 48 -17.55 -6.05 7.79
N GLN A 49 -17.27 -7.35 7.68
CA GLN A 49 -17.25 -8.07 6.43
C GLN A 49 -18.51 -7.64 5.67
N LEU A 50 -18.33 -6.96 4.53
CA LEU A 50 -19.40 -6.71 3.57
C LEU A 50 -20.20 -8.00 3.47
N GLY A 51 -21.49 -7.96 3.83
CA GLY A 51 -22.39 -9.10 3.90
C GLY A 51 -22.64 -9.71 2.53
N LEU A 52 -21.59 -10.21 1.89
CA LEU A 52 -21.58 -10.90 0.60
C LEU A 52 -22.28 -12.26 0.67
N PHE A 53 -22.68 -12.68 1.87
CA PHE A 53 -23.43 -13.90 2.18
C PHE A 53 -24.55 -13.62 3.18
N ALA A 54 -25.10 -12.40 3.23
CA ALA A 54 -26.40 -12.23 3.88
C ALA A 54 -27.40 -12.99 3.01
N GLU A 55 -27.63 -14.25 3.38
CA GLU A 55 -28.60 -15.13 2.76
C GLU A 55 -29.94 -14.39 2.74
N GLU A 56 -30.52 -14.33 1.54
CA GLU A 56 -31.80 -13.70 1.29
C GLU A 56 -32.83 -14.25 2.29
N ASP A 57 -33.43 -13.36 3.07
CA ASP A 57 -34.62 -13.65 3.88
C ASP A 57 -35.76 -14.09 2.93
N GLU A 58 -35.76 -15.36 2.54
CA GLU A 58 -36.89 -16.04 1.92
C GLU A 58 -37.17 -17.33 2.67
N ASP A 59 -37.92 -17.23 3.77
CA ASP A 59 -38.96 -18.22 4.05
C ASP A 59 -40.18 -17.50 4.68
N GLN A 60 -41.19 -17.29 3.82
CA GLN A 60 -42.56 -17.00 4.21
C GLN A 60 -43.25 -18.35 4.49
N GLY A 61 -43.85 -18.54 5.66
CA GLY A 61 -44.77 -19.67 5.89
C GLY A 61 -44.94 -20.10 7.33
#